data_AF-A0AAJ1X378-F1
#
_entry.id   AF-A0AAJ1X378-F1
#
_cell.length_a   1.000
_cell.length_b   1.000
_cell.length_c   1.000
_cell.angle_alpha   90.00
_cell.angle_beta   90.00
_cell.angle_gamma   90.00
#
_symmetry.space_group_name_H-M   'P 1'
#
loop_
_entity.id
_entity.type
_entity.pdbx_description
1 polymer ?
#
loop_
_entity_poly.entity_id
_entity_poly.type
_entity_poly.pdbx_seq_one_letter_code
_entity_poly.pdbx_strand_id
1 'polypeptide(L)'
;MGNVVVDQIGPRGELLADVDTTLTERQKDDLLLAALPGATAEVFAGARIVRYRANIIMRAQVTYLGTPWESFKKRIQIPNKWVAVHARAVEDSLVPRFVGIYHYRGVAIFVDFDPSTYVLRKANNSAAHVWTNDLFQAQTLGVFSREDNGGNRLTSVRADELASYLEGRTEERHPRVEVFDRFNLEILGPERTEALTAVQEMHQANWPDTFQAEWPGFYLEYRLAKFIREHRLGDLVEYQKAKKRGGFDYDLVFTDGDRVEYYGDLKASNSTASVSPGNDAENIRRCIEQYDRFWYVIYEHETWHDRANEDHRATIEWNEWKRSVGFDNGKPFDPLSYWKRFKSAVRYHRMMILEVNTANFGLVLSDFNQGKQPDGAARAVKVMIAKKNIDNFLIFSATFD
;
A
#
# COMPACT_ATOMS: atom_id res chain seq x y z
N MET A 1 28.83 8.87 -14.17
CA MET A 1 27.94 7.69 -14.12
C MET A 1 27.94 7.20 -12.69
N GLY A 2 26.77 6.86 -12.13
CA GLY A 2 26.74 6.16 -10.86
C GLY A 2 27.29 4.74 -11.07
N ASN A 3 28.14 4.27 -10.17
CA ASN A 3 28.66 2.89 -10.22
C ASN A 3 27.79 1.92 -9.39
N VAL A 4 26.70 2.42 -8.81
CA VAL A 4 25.82 1.63 -7.95
C VAL A 4 24.74 1.02 -8.83
N VAL A 5 24.65 -0.32 -8.80
CA VAL A 5 23.57 -1.07 -9.41
C VAL A 5 22.31 -0.85 -8.58
N VAL A 6 21.25 -0.39 -9.23
CA VAL A 6 19.97 -0.08 -8.60
C VAL A 6 18.82 -0.65 -9.43
N ASP A 7 17.62 -0.57 -8.87
CA ASP A 7 16.42 -1.04 -9.55
C ASP A 7 16.05 -0.06 -10.68
N GLN A 8 15.73 -0.61 -11.84
CA GLN A 8 15.28 0.09 -13.04
C GLN A 8 14.01 -0.57 -13.57
N ILE A 9 13.13 0.21 -14.17
CA ILE A 9 11.92 -0.26 -14.85
C ILE A 9 12.14 -0.19 -16.35
N GLY A 10 12.00 -1.35 -17.00
CA GLY A 10 12.11 -1.48 -18.45
C GLY A 10 10.77 -1.21 -19.18
N PRO A 11 10.79 -1.22 -20.52
CA PRO A 11 9.64 -0.84 -21.35
C PRO A 11 8.38 -1.68 -21.13
N ARG A 12 8.51 -2.93 -20.67
CA ARG A 12 7.37 -3.82 -20.39
C ARG A 12 7.00 -3.82 -18.91
N GLY A 13 7.53 -2.88 -18.12
CA GLY A 13 7.39 -2.88 -16.67
C GLY A 13 8.30 -3.90 -15.97
N GLU A 14 9.26 -4.51 -16.67
CA GLU A 14 10.16 -5.47 -16.05
C GLU A 14 11.16 -4.79 -15.11
N LEU A 15 11.43 -5.42 -13.96
CA LEU A 15 12.46 -4.96 -13.02
C LEU A 15 13.83 -5.40 -13.51
N LEU A 16 14.75 -4.44 -13.63
CA LEU A 16 16.12 -4.64 -14.10
C LEU A 16 17.10 -4.11 -13.05
N ALA A 17 18.23 -4.78 -12.89
CA ALA A 17 19.34 -4.30 -12.07
C ALA A 17 20.37 -3.63 -12.99
N ASP A 18 20.48 -2.29 -12.92
CA ASP A 18 21.43 -1.51 -13.73
C ASP A 18 21.73 -0.16 -13.04
N VAL A 19 22.68 0.60 -13.56
CA VAL A 19 23.03 1.92 -13.03
C VAL A 19 22.06 3.00 -13.48
N ASP A 20 21.90 4.03 -12.66
CA ASP A 20 21.13 5.22 -13.08
C ASP A 20 21.78 5.92 -14.29
N THR A 21 20.92 6.40 -15.18
CA THR A 21 21.33 7.28 -16.27
C THR A 21 21.56 8.70 -15.74
N THR A 22 22.28 9.54 -16.49
CA THR A 22 22.41 10.97 -16.18
C THR A 22 21.87 11.78 -17.34
N LEU A 23 20.87 12.61 -17.08
CA LEU A 23 20.29 13.52 -18.06
C LEU A 23 20.93 14.90 -17.92
N THR A 24 21.37 15.46 -19.04
CA THR A 24 21.66 16.88 -19.15
C THR A 24 20.39 17.72 -19.02
N GLU A 25 20.51 19.00 -18.67
CA GLU A 25 19.35 19.92 -18.63
C GLU A 25 18.59 19.97 -19.95
N ARG A 26 19.31 19.90 -21.08
CA ARG A 26 18.69 19.85 -22.41
C ARG A 26 17.87 18.58 -22.61
N GLN A 27 18.40 17.42 -22.25
CA GLN A 27 17.66 16.16 -22.39
C GLN A 27 16.40 16.12 -21.51
N LYS A 28 16.45 16.73 -20.32
CA LYS A 28 15.26 16.88 -19.47
C LYS A 28 14.18 17.72 -20.15
N ASP A 29 14.58 18.81 -20.81
CA ASP A 29 13.65 19.63 -21.60
C ASP A 29 13.09 18.85 -22.78
N ASP A 30 13.96 18.22 -23.57
CA ASP A 30 13.56 17.48 -24.77
C ASP A 30 12.54 16.37 -24.45
N LEU A 31 12.71 15.65 -23.33
CA LEU A 31 11.75 14.65 -22.87
C LEU A 31 10.39 15.24 -22.53
N LEU A 32 10.35 16.36 -21.80
CA LEU A 32 9.08 17.04 -21.46
C LEU A 32 8.40 17.64 -22.68
N LEU A 33 9.16 18.29 -23.57
CA LEU A 33 8.63 18.88 -24.79
C LEU A 33 8.07 17.82 -25.74
N ALA A 34 8.69 16.64 -25.79
CA ALA A 34 8.16 15.50 -26.55
C ALA A 34 6.84 14.98 -25.96
N ALA A 35 6.72 14.92 -24.63
CA ALA A 35 5.52 14.46 -23.93
C ALA A 35 4.39 15.51 -23.90
N LEU A 36 4.71 16.79 -24.12
CA LEU A 36 3.78 17.92 -24.03
C LEU A 36 3.79 18.76 -25.31
N PRO A 37 3.03 18.35 -26.34
CA PRO A 37 2.91 19.13 -27.57
C PRO A 37 2.46 20.58 -27.30
N GLY A 38 3.25 21.55 -27.75
CA GLY A 38 3.01 22.98 -27.54
C GLY A 38 3.61 23.56 -26.26
N ALA A 39 4.32 22.76 -25.45
CA ALA A 39 5.13 23.28 -24.36
C ALA A 39 6.37 24.05 -24.88
N THR A 40 6.90 24.95 -24.05
CA THR A 40 8.12 25.70 -24.35
C THR A 40 9.08 25.71 -23.15
N ALA A 41 10.39 25.70 -23.41
CA ALA A 41 11.38 25.92 -22.38
C ALA A 41 11.73 27.42 -22.30
N GLU A 42 11.55 28.02 -21.12
CA GLU A 42 11.78 29.45 -20.91
C GLU A 42 12.39 29.73 -19.53
N VAL A 43 12.69 30.99 -19.24
CA VAL A 43 13.16 31.43 -17.91
C VAL A 43 12.03 32.17 -17.21
N PHE A 44 11.66 31.70 -16.02
CA PHE A 44 10.63 32.29 -15.17
C PHE A 44 11.17 32.45 -13.77
N ALA A 45 11.01 33.65 -13.17
CA ALA A 45 11.55 33.99 -11.85
C ALA A 45 13.04 33.58 -11.67
N GLY A 46 13.86 33.78 -12.71
CA GLY A 46 15.29 33.45 -12.70
C GLY A 46 15.64 31.95 -12.77
N ALA A 47 14.65 31.07 -12.94
CA ALA A 47 14.86 29.64 -13.13
C ALA A 47 14.42 29.21 -14.54
N ARG A 48 15.16 28.29 -15.15
CA ARG A 48 14.72 27.60 -16.36
C ARG A 48 13.50 26.75 -15.99
N ILE A 49 12.37 26.90 -16.69
CA ILE A 49 11.12 26.13 -16.52
C ILE A 49 10.69 25.49 -17.85
N VAL A 50 9.71 24.59 -17.82
CA VAL A 50 8.91 24.22 -18.99
C VAL A 50 7.50 24.76 -18.80
N ARG A 51 7.02 25.55 -19.75
CA ARG A 51 5.69 26.17 -19.75
C ARG A 51 4.75 25.28 -20.57
N TYR A 52 3.62 24.89 -19.99
CA TYR A 52 2.58 24.15 -20.69
C TYR A 52 1.20 24.63 -20.25
N ARG A 53 0.50 25.37 -21.12
CA ARG A 53 -0.74 26.08 -20.78
C ARG A 53 -0.54 26.92 -19.52
N ALA A 54 -1.37 26.76 -18.49
CA ALA A 54 -1.23 27.44 -17.21
C ALA A 54 -0.15 26.84 -16.29
N ASN A 55 0.42 25.68 -16.61
CA ASN A 55 1.40 25.00 -15.76
C ASN A 55 2.80 25.61 -15.89
N ILE A 56 3.48 25.77 -14.76
CA ILE A 56 4.91 26.13 -14.65
C ILE A 56 5.64 24.91 -14.10
N ILE A 57 6.33 24.18 -14.98
CA ILE A 57 6.96 22.90 -14.66
C ILE A 57 8.43 23.14 -14.31
N MET A 58 8.74 22.93 -13.04
CA MET A 58 10.09 22.85 -12.52
C MET A 58 10.51 21.38 -12.55
N ARG A 59 11.64 21.07 -13.21
CA ARG A 59 12.05 19.68 -13.41
C ARG A 59 13.39 19.31 -12.80
N ALA A 60 13.43 18.11 -12.24
CA ALA A 60 14.63 17.47 -11.75
C ALA A 60 14.63 16.01 -12.23
N GLN A 61 15.81 15.39 -12.28
CA GLN A 61 15.88 13.97 -12.60
C GLN A 61 15.58 13.15 -11.33
N VAL A 62 14.79 12.09 -11.48
CA VAL A 62 14.64 11.05 -10.45
C VAL A 62 15.89 10.19 -10.45
N THR A 63 16.59 10.15 -9.31
CA THR A 63 17.80 9.35 -9.14
C THR A 63 17.78 8.60 -7.82
N TYR A 64 18.55 7.53 -7.73
CA TYR A 64 18.82 6.78 -6.53
C TYR A 64 19.32 7.71 -5.40
N LEU A 65 18.81 7.43 -4.21
CA LEU A 65 19.04 8.26 -3.02
C LEU A 65 20.51 8.30 -2.58
N GLY A 66 21.28 7.24 -2.90
CA GLY A 66 22.67 7.04 -2.49
C GLY A 66 22.80 6.06 -1.31
N THR A 67 24.00 5.56 -1.04
CA THR A 67 24.27 4.69 0.13
C THR A 67 24.03 5.49 1.43
N PRO A 68 23.36 4.92 2.46
CA PRO A 68 23.06 3.51 2.69
C PRO A 68 21.65 3.05 2.28
N TRP A 69 20.95 3.80 1.44
CA TRP A 69 19.55 3.54 1.13
C TRP A 69 19.37 2.34 0.18
N GLU A 70 18.18 1.76 0.17
CA GLU A 70 17.86 0.59 -0.65
C GLU A 70 17.79 0.94 -2.15
N SER A 71 18.14 0.00 -3.03
CA SER A 71 18.21 0.18 -4.50
C SER A 71 16.91 0.65 -5.13
N PHE A 72 15.77 0.29 -4.53
CA PHE A 72 14.44 0.68 -5.00
C PHE A 72 14.04 2.11 -4.62
N LYS A 73 14.78 2.78 -3.73
CA LYS A 73 14.44 4.11 -3.19
C LYS A 73 15.15 5.22 -3.97
N LYS A 74 14.36 6.04 -4.65
CA LYS A 74 14.81 7.16 -5.49
C LYS A 74 14.25 8.49 -4.97
N ARG A 75 14.73 9.60 -5.51
CA ARG A 75 14.24 10.95 -5.20
C ARG A 75 14.48 11.94 -6.33
N ILE A 76 13.83 13.09 -6.23
CA ILE A 76 14.38 14.34 -6.77
C ILE A 76 15.01 15.17 -5.65
N GLN A 77 16.02 15.97 -6.00
CA GLN A 77 16.45 17.07 -5.13
C GLN A 77 15.67 18.33 -5.52
N ILE A 78 15.05 19.00 -4.54
CA ILE A 78 14.28 20.23 -4.75
C ILE A 78 15.21 21.43 -4.53
N PRO A 79 15.57 22.20 -5.57
CA PRO A 79 16.41 23.38 -5.42
C PRO A 79 15.66 24.52 -4.73
N ASN A 80 16.34 25.27 -3.84
CA ASN A 80 15.75 26.42 -3.14
C ASN A 80 15.09 27.46 -4.08
N LYS A 81 15.64 27.64 -5.29
CA LYS A 81 15.07 28.55 -6.30
C LYS A 81 13.64 28.19 -6.72
N TRP A 82 13.21 26.93 -6.58
CA TRP A 82 11.85 26.51 -6.89
C TRP A 82 10.82 27.12 -5.95
N VAL A 83 11.19 27.47 -4.71
CA VAL A 83 10.31 28.16 -3.77
C VAL A 83 9.92 29.55 -4.30
N ALA A 84 10.89 30.30 -4.84
CA ALA A 84 10.65 31.61 -5.45
C ALA A 84 9.79 31.49 -6.72
N VAL A 85 10.07 30.49 -7.57
CA VAL A 85 9.26 30.19 -8.76
C VAL A 85 7.83 29.84 -8.38
N HIS A 86 7.64 28.99 -7.37
CA HIS A 86 6.33 28.60 -6.88
C HIS A 86 5.54 29.83 -6.40
N ALA A 87 6.12 30.65 -5.53
CA ALA A 87 5.47 31.86 -5.01
C ALA A 87 5.04 32.79 -6.15
N ARG A 88 5.93 33.02 -7.13
CA ARG A 88 5.62 33.89 -8.27
C ARG A 88 4.55 33.29 -9.19
N ALA A 89 4.60 31.98 -9.45
CA ALA A 89 3.60 31.30 -10.27
C ALA A 89 2.20 31.42 -9.65
N VAL A 90 2.08 31.24 -8.33
CA VAL A 90 0.80 31.41 -7.61
C VAL A 90 0.29 32.86 -7.70
N GLU A 91 1.18 33.84 -7.51
CA GLU A 91 0.85 35.27 -7.66
C GLU A 91 0.31 35.59 -9.07
N ASP A 92 0.92 35.01 -10.09
CA ASP A 92 0.54 35.18 -11.50
C ASP A 92 -0.66 34.29 -11.92
N SER A 93 -1.36 33.65 -10.96
CA SER A 93 -2.49 32.73 -11.20
C SER A 93 -2.14 31.54 -12.12
N LEU A 94 -0.92 31.04 -12.00
CA LEU A 94 -0.39 29.88 -12.72
C LEU A 94 -0.33 28.66 -11.80
N VAL A 95 -0.20 27.47 -12.39
CA VAL A 95 -0.16 26.21 -11.65
C VAL A 95 1.29 25.73 -11.53
N PRO A 96 1.98 25.91 -10.39
CA PRO A 96 3.33 25.38 -10.20
C PRO A 96 3.30 23.86 -10.12
N ARG A 97 4.27 23.20 -10.75
CA ARG A 97 4.45 21.73 -10.73
C ARG A 97 5.90 21.37 -10.46
N PHE A 98 6.14 20.46 -9.52
CA PHE A 98 7.46 19.89 -9.27
C PHE A 98 7.51 18.52 -9.93
N VAL A 99 8.21 18.40 -11.06
CA VAL A 99 8.21 17.19 -11.87
C VAL A 99 9.57 16.49 -11.82
N GLY A 100 9.59 15.28 -11.31
CA GLY A 100 10.68 14.34 -11.47
C GLY A 100 10.65 13.66 -12.84
N ILE A 101 11.80 13.47 -13.46
CA ILE A 101 11.95 12.75 -14.71
C ILE A 101 12.74 11.46 -14.45
N TYR A 102 12.06 10.32 -14.53
CA TYR A 102 12.69 9.02 -14.61
C TYR A 102 12.93 8.68 -16.08
N HIS A 103 14.15 8.24 -16.43
CA HIS A 103 14.46 7.80 -17.79
C HIS A 103 15.47 6.66 -17.84
N TYR A 104 15.08 5.54 -18.44
CA TYR A 104 15.93 4.37 -18.61
C TYR A 104 15.56 3.57 -19.87
N ARG A 105 16.54 3.33 -20.76
CA ARG A 105 16.38 2.54 -22.01
C ARG A 105 15.10 2.86 -22.82
N GLY A 106 14.78 4.14 -22.97
CA GLY A 106 13.62 4.62 -23.74
C GLY A 106 12.31 4.69 -22.95
N VAL A 107 12.30 4.24 -21.69
CA VAL A 107 11.21 4.51 -20.74
C VAL A 107 11.36 5.93 -20.22
N ALA A 108 10.28 6.70 -20.26
CA ALA A 108 10.18 8.00 -19.61
C ALA A 108 8.91 8.02 -18.73
N ILE A 109 9.11 8.32 -17.45
CA ILE A 109 8.02 8.47 -16.48
C ILE A 109 8.22 9.80 -15.76
N PHE A 110 7.16 10.57 -15.67
CA PHE A 110 7.13 11.88 -15.04
C PHE A 110 6.43 11.77 -13.69
N VAL A 111 7.10 12.17 -12.63
CA VAL A 111 6.56 12.12 -11.27
C VAL A 111 6.20 13.52 -10.83
N ASP A 112 4.91 13.83 -10.78
CA ASP A 112 4.39 15.11 -10.30
C ASP A 112 4.24 15.08 -8.79
N PHE A 113 5.04 15.89 -8.10
CA PHE A 113 5.00 16.06 -6.66
C PHE A 113 4.17 17.30 -6.32
N ASP A 114 3.20 17.16 -5.42
CA ASP A 114 2.36 18.29 -4.99
C ASP A 114 3.21 19.34 -4.24
N PRO A 115 3.47 20.52 -4.83
CA PRO A 115 4.34 21.51 -4.21
C PRO A 115 3.85 22.00 -2.84
N SER A 116 2.54 21.95 -2.57
CA SER A 116 1.96 22.39 -1.30
C SER A 116 2.48 21.56 -0.11
N THR A 117 2.78 20.28 -0.35
CA THR A 117 3.30 19.36 0.67
C THR A 117 4.80 19.53 0.92
N TYR A 118 5.55 20.08 -0.04
CA TYR A 118 7.02 20.20 0.02
C TYR A 118 7.54 21.62 0.26
N VAL A 119 6.87 22.66 -0.22
CA VAL A 119 7.35 24.06 -0.10
C VAL A 119 7.15 24.61 1.32
N LEU A 120 6.10 24.17 2.02
CA LEU A 120 5.70 24.72 3.32
C LEU A 120 6.36 24.02 4.52
N ARG A 121 6.95 22.82 4.34
CA ARG A 121 7.41 21.97 5.44
C ARG A 121 8.94 22.04 5.62
N LYS A 122 9.45 22.96 6.45
CA LYS A 122 10.90 23.14 6.76
C LYS A 122 11.74 21.85 6.89
N ALA A 123 11.17 20.75 7.38
CA ALA A 123 11.85 19.46 7.56
C ALA A 123 11.93 18.57 6.30
N ASN A 124 11.11 18.80 5.26
CA ASN A 124 10.98 17.96 4.06
C ASN A 124 11.56 18.61 2.79
N ASN A 125 12.21 19.76 2.92
CA ASN A 125 12.55 20.65 1.81
C ASN A 125 13.69 20.18 0.87
N SER A 126 14.36 19.06 1.15
CA SER A 126 15.56 18.69 0.38
C SER A 126 15.36 17.56 -0.64
N ALA A 127 14.30 16.75 -0.48
CA ALA A 127 14.06 15.61 -1.37
C ALA A 127 12.61 15.13 -1.33
N ALA A 128 12.07 14.83 -2.51
CA ALA A 128 10.81 14.12 -2.65
C ALA A 128 11.09 12.70 -3.15
N HIS A 129 10.60 11.70 -2.42
CA HIS A 129 10.94 10.30 -2.63
C HIS A 129 10.02 9.64 -3.68
N VAL A 130 10.60 8.73 -4.45
CA VAL A 130 9.93 7.87 -5.43
C VAL A 130 10.42 6.45 -5.21
N TRP A 131 9.52 5.50 -5.25
CA TRP A 131 9.81 4.10 -5.09
C TRP A 131 9.71 3.41 -6.45
N THR A 132 10.44 2.32 -6.61
CA THR A 132 10.45 1.59 -7.89
C THR A 132 9.06 1.07 -8.25
N ASN A 133 8.24 0.74 -7.25
CA ASN A 133 6.84 0.39 -7.48
C ASN A 133 6.02 1.56 -8.06
N ASP A 134 6.28 2.82 -7.68
CA ASP A 134 5.57 3.98 -8.26
C ASP A 134 5.78 4.05 -9.78
N LEU A 135 7.03 3.81 -10.20
CA LEU A 135 7.43 3.77 -11.60
C LEU A 135 6.84 2.55 -12.32
N PHE A 136 6.82 1.39 -11.66
CA PHE A 136 6.21 0.17 -12.20
C PHE A 136 4.70 0.34 -12.44
N GLN A 137 3.97 0.89 -11.47
CA GLN A 137 2.54 1.14 -11.59
C GLN A 137 2.26 2.13 -12.72
N ALA A 138 3.00 3.23 -12.82
CA ALA A 138 2.83 4.18 -13.92
C ALA A 138 3.13 3.56 -15.29
N GLN A 139 4.18 2.74 -15.39
CA GLN A 139 4.52 2.09 -16.67
C GLN A 139 3.41 1.14 -17.13
N THR A 140 2.81 0.39 -16.19
CA THR A 140 1.80 -0.64 -16.47
C THR A 140 0.38 -0.09 -16.59
N LEU A 141 0.01 0.90 -15.77
CA LEU A 141 -1.34 1.49 -15.69
C LEU A 141 -1.47 2.85 -16.40
N GLY A 142 -0.35 3.48 -16.78
CA GLY A 142 -0.32 4.81 -17.36
C GLY A 142 -0.19 5.92 -16.31
N VAL A 143 -1.03 5.92 -15.27
CA VAL A 143 -1.00 6.89 -14.17
C VAL A 143 -1.17 6.18 -12.83
N PHE A 144 -0.39 6.58 -11.83
CA PHE A 144 -0.49 6.07 -10.47
C PHE A 144 -0.20 7.16 -9.43
N SER A 145 -1.15 7.41 -8.52
CA SER A 145 -0.99 8.30 -7.38
C SER A 145 -0.88 7.53 -6.08
N ARG A 146 -0.11 8.06 -5.14
CA ARG A 146 -0.24 7.69 -3.73
C ARG A 146 0.11 8.84 -2.79
N GLU A 147 -0.30 8.66 -1.55
CA GLU A 147 0.14 9.46 -0.42
C GLU A 147 1.11 8.62 0.42
N ASP A 148 2.26 9.19 0.77
CA ASP A 148 3.22 8.53 1.66
C ASP A 148 2.83 8.66 3.15
N ASN A 149 3.55 7.95 4.03
CA ASN A 149 3.34 8.03 5.48
C ASN A 149 3.47 9.46 6.06
N GLY A 150 4.11 10.38 5.35
CA GLY A 150 4.26 11.78 5.74
C GLY A 150 3.12 12.67 5.22
N GLY A 151 2.11 12.11 4.56
CA GLY A 151 1.05 12.89 3.92
C GLY A 151 1.53 13.67 2.70
N ASN A 152 2.63 13.25 2.05
CA ASN A 152 3.04 13.85 0.79
C ASN A 152 2.42 13.07 -0.37
N ARG A 153 1.78 13.78 -1.29
CA ARG A 153 1.16 13.20 -2.47
C ARG A 153 2.09 13.33 -3.68
N LEU A 154 2.24 12.23 -4.41
CA LEU A 154 2.89 12.21 -5.72
C LEU A 154 2.08 11.39 -6.71
N THR A 155 2.24 11.72 -7.99
CA THR A 155 1.62 11.01 -9.11
C THR A 155 2.69 10.68 -10.15
N SER A 156 2.89 9.40 -10.41
CA SER A 156 3.77 8.91 -11.48
C SER A 156 2.96 8.71 -12.77
N VAL A 157 3.44 9.26 -13.87
CA VAL A 157 2.72 9.36 -15.14
C VAL A 157 3.62 8.91 -16.28
N ARG A 158 3.16 7.93 -17.07
CA ARG A 158 3.83 7.48 -18.29
C ARG A 158 3.84 8.61 -19.32
N ALA A 159 4.90 8.68 -20.12
CA ALA A 159 5.13 9.84 -20.99
C ALA A 159 3.98 10.17 -21.97
N ASP A 160 3.30 9.16 -22.49
CA ASP A 160 2.16 9.29 -23.40
C ASP A 160 0.89 9.84 -22.71
N GLU A 161 0.79 9.72 -21.38
CA GLU A 161 -0.37 10.16 -20.60
C GLU A 161 -0.19 11.56 -19.97
N LEU A 162 1.03 12.13 -20.01
CA LEU A 162 1.35 13.36 -19.27
C LEU A 162 0.48 14.55 -19.68
N ALA A 163 0.22 14.74 -20.96
CA ALA A 163 -0.65 15.81 -21.44
C ALA A 163 -2.08 15.64 -20.93
N SER A 164 -2.66 14.44 -21.06
CA SER A 164 -4.00 14.12 -20.57
C SER A 164 -4.13 14.34 -19.06
N TYR A 165 -3.11 13.92 -18.29
CA TYR A 165 -3.05 14.14 -16.84
C TYR A 165 -3.04 15.63 -16.48
N LEU A 166 -2.13 16.43 -17.06
CA LEU A 166 -2.03 17.87 -16.74
C LEU A 166 -3.25 18.68 -17.20
N GLU A 167 -4.04 18.15 -18.12
CA GLU A 167 -5.29 18.74 -18.59
C GLU A 167 -6.52 18.30 -17.77
N GLY A 168 -6.33 17.43 -16.78
CA GLY A 168 -7.44 16.87 -15.99
C GLY A 168 -8.35 15.94 -16.79
N ARG A 169 -7.84 15.36 -17.89
CA ARG A 169 -8.57 14.40 -18.73
C ARG A 169 -8.33 12.95 -18.32
N THR A 170 -7.28 12.70 -17.54
CA THR A 170 -7.02 11.38 -16.95
C THR A 170 -7.68 11.30 -15.58
N GLU A 171 -8.57 10.34 -15.41
CA GLU A 171 -9.15 10.00 -14.12
C GLU A 171 -8.55 8.68 -13.66
N GLU A 172 -7.76 8.74 -12.59
CA GLU A 172 -7.27 7.54 -11.94
C GLU A 172 -8.42 6.91 -11.16
N ARG A 173 -9.00 5.83 -11.71
CA ARG A 173 -10.05 5.06 -11.04
C ARG A 173 -9.49 3.76 -10.54
N HIS A 174 -9.66 3.53 -9.25
CA HIS A 174 -9.39 2.25 -8.61
C HIS A 174 -10.67 1.71 -7.97
N PRO A 175 -11.62 1.18 -8.76
CA PRO A 175 -12.93 0.75 -8.24
C PRO A 175 -12.83 -0.24 -7.07
N ARG A 176 -11.78 -1.06 -7.06
CA ARG A 176 -11.50 -2.03 -6.00
C ARG A 176 -10.99 -1.38 -4.73
N VAL A 177 -10.26 -0.27 -4.83
CA VAL A 177 -9.87 0.56 -3.68
C VAL A 177 -11.09 1.26 -3.10
N GLU A 178 -12.00 1.76 -3.94
CA GLU A 178 -13.24 2.42 -3.50
C GLU A 178 -14.14 1.51 -2.64
N VAL A 179 -14.13 0.19 -2.88
CA VAL A 179 -14.81 -0.79 -2.00
C VAL A 179 -14.31 -0.66 -0.57
N PHE A 180 -12.99 -0.62 -0.38
CA PHE A 180 -12.42 -0.50 0.95
C PHE A 180 -12.49 0.90 1.51
N ASP A 181 -12.38 1.93 0.69
CA ASP A 181 -12.56 3.31 1.14
C ASP A 181 -13.95 3.51 1.75
N ARG A 182 -14.99 2.95 1.12
CA ARG A 182 -16.35 2.93 1.68
C ARG A 182 -16.46 2.08 2.94
N PHE A 183 -15.85 0.90 2.97
CA PHE A 183 -15.85 0.06 4.16
C PHE A 183 -15.12 0.71 5.35
N ASN A 184 -14.08 1.51 5.06
CA ASN A 184 -13.32 2.24 6.08
C ASN A 184 -14.20 3.23 6.86
N LEU A 185 -15.26 3.76 6.25
CA LEU A 185 -16.24 4.62 6.93
C LEU A 185 -17.03 3.88 8.04
N GLU A 186 -17.08 2.54 8.01
CA GLU A 186 -17.78 1.72 9.00
C GLU A 186 -16.88 1.05 10.04
N ILE A 187 -15.61 0.78 9.68
CA ILE A 187 -14.71 -0.03 10.49
C ILE A 187 -13.61 0.79 11.15
N LEU A 188 -13.16 1.89 10.51
CA LEU A 188 -12.21 2.81 11.12
C LEU A 188 -12.97 3.83 11.96
N GLY A 189 -12.48 4.09 13.17
CA GLY A 189 -13.14 5.05 14.05
C GLY A 189 -12.51 5.15 15.43
N PRO A 190 -13.04 6.04 16.28
CA PRO A 190 -12.53 6.23 17.63
C PRO A 190 -13.01 5.10 18.56
N GLU A 191 -14.06 4.38 18.16
CA GLU A 191 -14.76 3.42 19.00
C GLU A 191 -13.97 2.13 19.19
N ARG A 192 -14.02 1.62 20.42
CA ARG A 192 -13.42 0.36 20.79
C ARG A 192 -14.44 -0.76 20.57
N THR A 193 -14.04 -1.80 19.85
CA THR A 193 -14.82 -3.03 19.72
C THR A 193 -14.44 -3.99 20.84
N GLU A 194 -15.40 -4.31 21.71
CA GLU A 194 -15.24 -5.33 22.75
C GLU A 194 -15.32 -6.74 22.15
N ALA A 195 -14.49 -7.66 22.67
CA ALA A 195 -14.42 -9.03 22.19
C ALA A 195 -15.79 -9.73 22.26
N LEU A 196 -16.50 -9.61 23.39
CA LEU A 196 -17.78 -10.29 23.60
C LEU A 196 -18.85 -9.79 22.61
N THR A 197 -18.90 -8.49 22.36
CA THR A 197 -19.79 -7.89 21.34
C THR A 197 -19.49 -8.45 19.96
N ALA A 198 -18.22 -8.46 19.55
CA ALA A 198 -17.80 -8.95 18.24
C ALA A 198 -18.16 -10.42 18.01
N VAL A 199 -17.94 -11.29 19.01
CA VAL A 199 -18.25 -12.71 18.83
C VAL A 199 -19.72 -13.06 18.99
N GLN A 200 -20.46 -12.31 19.78
CA GLN A 200 -21.91 -12.46 19.82
C GLN A 200 -22.52 -12.10 18.46
N GLU A 201 -22.03 -11.04 17.82
CA GLU A 201 -22.46 -10.67 16.47
C GLU A 201 -22.12 -11.78 15.45
N MET A 202 -20.87 -12.27 15.45
CA MET A 202 -20.46 -13.38 14.58
C MET A 202 -21.25 -14.66 14.83
N HIS A 203 -21.52 -14.99 16.09
CA HIS A 203 -22.32 -16.16 16.47
C HIS A 203 -23.76 -16.06 15.95
N GLN A 204 -24.40 -14.90 16.13
CA GLN A 204 -25.77 -14.65 15.64
C GLN A 204 -25.85 -14.77 14.12
N ALA A 205 -24.77 -14.40 13.42
CA ALA A 205 -24.64 -14.57 11.98
C ALA A 205 -24.21 -15.99 11.53
N ASN A 206 -24.01 -16.93 12.46
CA ASN A 206 -23.45 -18.27 12.22
C ASN A 206 -22.09 -18.23 11.50
N TRP A 207 -21.25 -17.23 11.81
CA TRP A 207 -19.94 -17.09 11.20
C TRP A 207 -18.97 -18.18 11.69
N PRO A 208 -18.23 -18.83 10.78
CA PRO A 208 -17.18 -19.77 11.17
C PRO A 208 -16.05 -19.05 11.93
N ASP A 209 -15.37 -19.76 12.83
CA ASP A 209 -14.27 -19.23 13.65
C ASP A 209 -14.65 -18.23 14.75
N THR A 210 -15.95 -18.08 15.03
CA THR A 210 -16.48 -17.26 16.14
C THR A 210 -15.77 -17.49 17.49
N PHE A 211 -15.33 -18.72 17.77
CA PHE A 211 -14.72 -19.09 19.06
C PHE A 211 -13.20 -19.01 19.09
N GLN A 212 -12.56 -18.58 17.99
CA GLN A 212 -11.11 -18.45 17.92
C GLN A 212 -10.63 -17.22 18.70
N ALA A 213 -9.45 -17.34 19.29
CA ALA A 213 -8.91 -16.27 20.12
C ALA A 213 -8.28 -15.11 19.31
N GLU A 214 -7.98 -15.34 18.04
CA GLU A 214 -7.60 -14.29 17.07
C GLU A 214 -8.86 -13.61 16.47
N TRP A 215 -9.86 -13.37 17.33
CA TRP A 215 -11.14 -12.81 16.93
C TRP A 215 -11.07 -11.48 16.17
N PRO A 216 -10.07 -10.58 16.34
CA PRO A 216 -10.03 -9.35 15.53
C PRO A 216 -9.96 -9.67 14.03
N GLY A 217 -9.09 -10.60 13.63
CA GLY A 217 -8.97 -11.02 12.23
C GLY A 217 -10.29 -11.60 11.71
N PHE A 218 -10.88 -12.54 12.45
CA PHE A 218 -12.14 -13.17 12.03
C PHE A 218 -13.33 -12.19 12.03
N TYR A 219 -13.36 -11.22 12.94
CA TYR A 219 -14.39 -10.19 12.98
C TYR A 219 -14.25 -9.23 11.80
N LEU A 220 -13.03 -8.86 11.42
CA LEU A 220 -12.74 -8.07 10.23
C LEU A 220 -13.19 -8.80 8.96
N GLU A 221 -12.86 -10.09 8.83
CA GLU A 221 -13.34 -10.93 7.72
C GLU A 221 -14.87 -10.97 7.65
N TYR A 222 -15.54 -11.22 8.78
CA TYR A 222 -16.99 -11.22 8.87
C TYR A 222 -17.59 -9.87 8.43
N ARG A 223 -17.08 -8.76 8.96
CA ARG A 223 -17.59 -7.42 8.68
C ARG A 223 -17.41 -7.06 7.20
N LEU A 224 -16.25 -7.36 6.62
CA LEU A 224 -16.00 -7.12 5.19
C LEU A 224 -16.90 -7.98 4.30
N ALA A 225 -17.01 -9.28 4.60
CA ALA A 225 -17.86 -10.20 3.83
C ALA A 225 -19.34 -9.78 3.88
N LYS A 226 -19.81 -9.36 5.05
CA LYS A 226 -21.16 -8.80 5.23
C LYS A 226 -21.33 -7.52 4.39
N PHE A 227 -20.39 -6.59 4.47
CA PHE A 227 -20.42 -5.33 3.71
C PHE A 227 -20.47 -5.56 2.20
N ILE A 228 -19.57 -6.39 1.65
CA ILE A 228 -19.53 -6.72 0.22
C ILE A 228 -20.88 -7.26 -0.27
N ARG A 229 -21.49 -8.16 0.51
CA ARG A 229 -22.79 -8.77 0.18
C ARG A 229 -23.94 -7.75 0.25
N GLU A 230 -24.00 -6.95 1.31
CA GLU A 230 -25.06 -5.95 1.52
C GLU A 230 -25.04 -4.85 0.45
N HIS A 231 -23.84 -4.48 -0.02
CA HIS A 231 -23.66 -3.47 -1.07
C HIS A 231 -23.52 -4.03 -2.49
N ARG A 232 -23.62 -5.36 -2.67
CA ARG A 232 -23.52 -6.05 -3.97
C ARG A 232 -22.23 -5.71 -4.73
N LEU A 233 -21.08 -5.79 -4.04
CA LEU A 233 -19.77 -5.42 -4.57
C LEU A 233 -18.96 -6.62 -5.10
N GLY A 234 -19.60 -7.79 -5.22
CA GLY A 234 -18.97 -9.04 -5.65
C GLY A 234 -18.28 -8.96 -7.01
N ASP A 235 -18.81 -8.17 -7.93
CA ASP A 235 -18.21 -7.98 -9.27
C ASP A 235 -16.85 -7.27 -9.24
N LEU A 236 -16.48 -6.66 -8.10
CA LEU A 236 -15.19 -5.99 -7.89
C LEU A 236 -14.30 -6.76 -6.90
N VAL A 237 -14.87 -7.19 -5.77
CA VAL A 237 -14.18 -7.87 -4.68
C VAL A 237 -15.10 -8.94 -4.10
N GLU A 238 -14.62 -10.18 -4.06
CA GLU A 238 -15.27 -11.28 -3.36
C GLU A 238 -14.47 -11.67 -2.12
N TYR A 239 -15.17 -11.93 -1.01
CA TYR A 239 -14.59 -12.65 0.11
C TYR A 239 -14.86 -14.15 -0.05
N GLN A 240 -13.82 -14.97 0.05
CA GLN A 240 -13.94 -16.43 0.01
C GLN A 240 -13.29 -17.06 1.24
N LYS A 241 -13.93 -18.10 1.76
CA LYS A 241 -13.39 -18.96 2.83
C LYS A 241 -13.26 -20.42 2.40
N ALA A 242 -13.79 -20.76 1.23
CA ALA A 242 -13.94 -22.14 0.78
C ALA A 242 -12.77 -22.60 -0.09
N LYS A 243 -12.17 -23.72 0.32
CA LYS A 243 -11.06 -24.36 -0.41
C LYS A 243 -11.58 -25.09 -1.64
N LYS A 244 -11.23 -24.61 -2.83
CA LYS A 244 -11.28 -25.44 -4.05
C LYS A 244 -9.97 -26.23 -4.15
N ARG A 245 -10.06 -27.54 -4.41
CA ARG A 245 -8.86 -28.40 -4.56
C ARG A 245 -8.00 -27.87 -5.71
N GLY A 246 -6.75 -27.50 -5.42
CA GLY A 246 -5.82 -26.90 -6.38
C GLY A 246 -5.93 -25.38 -6.54
N GLY A 247 -6.87 -24.72 -5.87
CA GLY A 247 -7.01 -23.26 -5.85
C GLY A 247 -6.13 -22.58 -4.80
N PHE A 248 -6.05 -21.25 -4.89
CA PHE A 248 -5.39 -20.43 -3.89
C PHE A 248 -6.25 -20.25 -2.63
N ASP A 249 -5.64 -20.40 -1.45
CA ASP A 249 -6.28 -20.28 -0.11
C ASP A 249 -6.03 -18.87 0.43
N TYR A 250 -6.69 -17.89 -0.18
CA TYR A 250 -6.63 -16.47 0.16
C TYR A 250 -8.02 -15.92 0.43
N ASP A 251 -8.11 -14.90 1.28
CA ASP A 251 -9.38 -14.34 1.75
C ASP A 251 -10.13 -13.54 0.68
N LEU A 252 -9.41 -12.93 -0.27
CA LEU A 252 -9.95 -11.98 -1.24
C LEU A 252 -9.70 -12.41 -2.69
N VAL A 253 -10.71 -12.22 -3.53
CA VAL A 253 -10.63 -12.36 -4.98
C VAL A 253 -11.02 -11.04 -5.62
N PHE A 254 -10.19 -10.52 -6.50
CA PHE A 254 -10.47 -9.30 -7.25
C PHE A 254 -10.89 -9.66 -8.66
N THR A 255 -12.04 -9.13 -9.08
CA THR A 255 -12.71 -9.54 -10.31
C THR A 255 -12.99 -8.38 -11.24
N ASP A 256 -13.16 -8.69 -12.52
CA ASP A 256 -13.71 -7.84 -13.56
C ASP A 256 -14.88 -8.60 -14.20
N GLY A 257 -16.08 -8.40 -13.64
CA GLY A 257 -17.22 -9.28 -13.90
C GLY A 257 -16.92 -10.72 -13.46
N ASP A 258 -17.10 -11.69 -14.35
CA ASP A 258 -16.87 -13.11 -14.05
C ASP A 258 -15.38 -13.53 -14.08
N ARG A 259 -14.47 -12.62 -14.45
CA ARG A 259 -13.04 -12.91 -14.57
C ARG A 259 -12.31 -12.56 -13.28
N VAL A 260 -11.59 -13.54 -12.72
CA VAL A 260 -10.59 -13.28 -11.67
C VAL A 260 -9.41 -12.54 -12.29
N GLU A 261 -9.14 -11.33 -11.81
CA GLU A 261 -7.96 -10.55 -12.20
C GLU A 261 -6.76 -10.88 -11.35
N TYR A 262 -6.93 -10.98 -10.02
CA TYR A 262 -5.88 -11.34 -9.07
C TYR A 262 -6.47 -11.68 -7.70
N TYR A 263 -5.62 -12.12 -6.78
CA TYR A 263 -6.00 -12.47 -5.41
C TYR A 263 -5.43 -11.50 -4.39
N GLY A 264 -5.97 -11.55 -3.17
CA GLY A 264 -5.37 -10.89 -2.02
C GLY A 264 -5.74 -11.55 -0.70
N ASP A 265 -5.10 -11.10 0.36
CA ASP A 265 -5.37 -11.56 1.72
C ASP A 265 -5.80 -10.41 2.62
N LEU A 266 -6.70 -10.72 3.55
CA LEU A 266 -7.11 -9.80 4.58
C LEU A 266 -6.29 -10.07 5.85
N LYS A 267 -5.78 -9.01 6.47
CA LYS A 267 -4.96 -9.12 7.67
C LYS A 267 -5.37 -8.09 8.70
N ALA A 268 -5.57 -8.55 9.93
CA ALA A 268 -5.58 -7.70 11.11
C ALA A 268 -4.19 -7.75 11.76
N SER A 269 -3.56 -6.60 11.96
CA SER A 269 -2.23 -6.51 12.56
C SER A 269 -2.21 -5.51 13.72
N ASN A 270 -1.45 -5.82 14.76
CA ASN A 270 -1.18 -4.85 15.82
C ASN A 270 -0.27 -3.74 15.27
N SER A 271 -0.62 -2.48 15.52
CA SER A 271 0.12 -1.30 15.04
C SER A 271 1.59 -1.28 15.50
N THR A 272 1.89 -1.89 16.66
CA THR A 272 3.25 -1.97 17.21
C THR A 272 4.16 -3.03 16.58
N ALA A 273 3.63 -3.93 15.74
CA ALA A 273 4.44 -4.95 15.08
C ALA A 273 5.38 -4.31 14.04
N SER A 274 6.65 -4.74 13.97
CA SER A 274 7.64 -4.20 13.01
C SER A 274 7.54 -4.78 11.60
N VAL A 275 6.76 -5.85 11.45
CA VAL A 275 6.58 -6.61 10.22
C VAL A 275 5.11 -6.96 10.05
N SER A 276 4.65 -6.97 8.80
CA SER A 276 3.32 -7.47 8.46
C SER A 276 3.42 -8.96 8.11
N PRO A 277 2.65 -9.84 8.77
CA PRO A 277 2.67 -11.27 8.49
C PRO A 277 2.09 -11.56 7.11
N GLY A 278 2.81 -12.30 6.27
CA GLY A 278 2.34 -12.72 4.94
C GLY A 278 2.11 -14.21 4.79
N ASN A 279 1.74 -14.60 3.57
CA ASN A 279 1.44 -15.98 3.18
C ASN A 279 2.70 -16.77 2.84
N ASP A 280 2.50 -18.05 2.54
CA ASP A 280 3.55 -18.90 1.97
C ASP A 280 4.11 -18.31 0.67
N ALA A 281 5.44 -18.23 0.59
CA ALA A 281 6.15 -17.57 -0.49
C ALA A 281 6.00 -18.29 -1.84
N GLU A 282 5.88 -19.63 -1.85
CA GLU A 282 5.69 -20.39 -3.09
C GLU A 282 4.28 -20.18 -3.64
N ASN A 283 3.27 -20.17 -2.77
CA ASN A 283 1.91 -19.84 -3.21
C ASN A 283 1.82 -18.41 -3.76
N ILE A 284 2.46 -17.43 -3.10
CA ILE A 284 2.48 -16.04 -3.60
C ILE A 284 3.23 -15.93 -4.92
N ARG A 285 4.38 -16.61 -5.06
CA ARG A 285 5.11 -16.69 -6.33
C ARG A 285 4.21 -17.20 -7.45
N ARG A 286 3.54 -18.33 -7.24
CA ARG A 286 2.61 -18.91 -8.22
C ARG A 286 1.45 -17.96 -8.54
N CYS A 287 0.96 -17.22 -7.55
CA CYS A 287 -0.09 -16.22 -7.76
C CYS A 287 0.40 -15.06 -8.64
N ILE A 288 1.59 -14.51 -8.36
CA ILE A 288 2.18 -13.42 -9.15
C ILE A 288 2.51 -13.89 -10.58
N GLU A 289 3.02 -15.11 -10.75
CA GLU A 289 3.29 -15.67 -12.08
C GLU A 289 2.02 -15.86 -12.91
N GLN A 290 0.86 -16.07 -12.26
CA GLN A 290 -0.40 -16.32 -12.94
C GLN A 290 -1.26 -15.05 -13.13
N TYR A 291 -1.17 -14.08 -12.22
CA TYR A 291 -2.06 -12.92 -12.14
C TYR A 291 -1.32 -11.58 -12.03
N ASP A 292 0.01 -11.58 -12.22
CA ASP A 292 0.95 -10.44 -12.16
C ASP A 292 1.09 -9.74 -10.79
N ARG A 293 0.10 -9.88 -9.90
CA ARG A 293 0.04 -9.17 -8.63
C ARG A 293 -0.70 -9.94 -7.54
N PHE A 294 -0.49 -9.50 -6.30
CA PHE A 294 -1.19 -9.96 -5.10
C PHE A 294 -1.37 -8.80 -4.12
N TRP A 295 -2.55 -8.64 -3.52
CA TRP A 295 -2.81 -7.58 -2.55
C TRP A 295 -2.85 -8.09 -1.11
N TYR A 296 -2.11 -7.45 -0.22
CA TYR A 296 -2.37 -7.53 1.21
C TYR A 296 -3.23 -6.33 1.62
N VAL A 297 -4.43 -6.60 2.10
CA VAL A 297 -5.29 -5.57 2.71
C VAL A 297 -5.14 -5.68 4.23
N ILE A 298 -4.42 -4.73 4.81
CA ILE A 298 -3.99 -4.78 6.21
C ILE A 298 -4.73 -3.70 6.98
N TYR A 299 -5.51 -4.13 7.96
CA TYR A 299 -6.09 -3.26 8.97
C TYR A 299 -5.22 -3.30 10.23
N GLU A 300 -4.65 -2.17 10.57
CA GLU A 300 -3.93 -2.00 11.82
C GLU A 300 -4.89 -1.62 12.94
N HIS A 301 -4.66 -2.23 14.10
CA HIS A 301 -5.45 -1.98 15.28
C HIS A 301 -4.60 -1.82 16.53
N GLU A 302 -5.10 -1.02 17.46
CA GLU A 302 -4.69 -1.04 18.84
C GLU A 302 -5.30 -2.26 19.53
N THR A 303 -4.60 -2.81 20.53
CA THR A 303 -5.04 -4.01 21.23
C THR A 303 -5.00 -3.78 22.72
N TRP A 304 -6.14 -4.02 23.38
CA TRP A 304 -6.19 -4.15 24.83
C TRP A 304 -6.21 -5.63 25.19
N HIS A 305 -5.32 -6.03 26.09
CA HIS A 305 -5.22 -7.40 26.57
C HIS A 305 -5.79 -7.50 27.98
N ASP A 306 -6.50 -8.59 28.25
CA ASP A 306 -7.14 -8.79 29.55
C ASP A 306 -6.13 -9.07 30.68
N ARG A 307 -4.90 -9.47 30.33
CA ARG A 307 -3.78 -9.58 31.28
C ARG A 307 -3.45 -8.28 32.02
N ALA A 308 -3.86 -7.14 31.47
CA ALA A 308 -3.66 -5.83 32.08
C ALA A 308 -4.73 -5.48 33.12
N ASN A 309 -5.81 -6.27 33.21
CA ASN A 309 -6.88 -6.11 34.19
C ASN A 309 -6.67 -7.10 35.34
N GLU A 310 -6.79 -6.65 36.59
CA GLU A 310 -6.57 -7.49 37.77
C GLU A 310 -7.66 -8.55 37.97
N ASP A 311 -8.87 -8.31 37.47
CA ASP A 311 -10.03 -9.19 37.63
C ASP A 311 -10.23 -10.18 36.47
N HIS A 312 -9.48 -10.03 35.36
CA HIS A 312 -9.58 -10.83 34.13
C HIS A 312 -11.04 -11.04 33.65
N ARG A 313 -11.87 -10.03 33.87
CA ARG A 313 -13.32 -10.12 33.69
C ARG A 313 -13.71 -10.46 32.25
N ALA A 314 -13.00 -9.90 31.27
CA ALA A 314 -13.32 -10.14 29.86
C ALA A 314 -13.07 -11.60 29.45
N THR A 315 -12.02 -12.24 29.97
CA THR A 315 -11.75 -13.67 29.74
C THR A 315 -12.82 -14.56 30.38
N ILE A 316 -13.23 -14.23 31.61
CA ILE A 316 -14.26 -14.97 32.34
C ILE A 316 -15.59 -14.88 31.58
N GLU A 317 -16.05 -13.67 31.27
CA GLU A 317 -17.31 -13.45 30.55
C GLU A 317 -17.32 -14.15 29.19
N TRP A 318 -16.21 -14.10 28.45
CA TRP A 318 -16.05 -14.83 27.19
C TRP A 318 -16.18 -16.35 27.34
N ASN A 319 -15.48 -16.93 28.32
CA ASN A 319 -15.48 -18.38 28.54
C ASN A 319 -16.84 -18.87 29.06
N GLU A 320 -17.49 -18.10 29.93
CA GLU A 320 -18.85 -18.39 30.40
C GLU A 320 -19.87 -18.28 29.26
N TRP A 321 -19.77 -17.26 28.41
CA TRP A 321 -20.64 -17.11 27.25
C TRP A 321 -20.47 -18.27 26.25
N LYS A 322 -19.23 -18.66 25.91
CA LYS A 322 -18.98 -19.85 25.07
C LYS A 322 -19.70 -21.08 25.62
N ARG A 323 -19.60 -21.31 26.93
CA ARG A 323 -20.26 -22.43 27.60
C ARG A 323 -21.78 -22.31 27.52
N SER A 324 -22.34 -21.12 27.71
CA SER A 324 -23.79 -20.91 27.67
C SER A 324 -24.41 -21.12 26.28
N VAL A 325 -23.63 -20.90 25.21
CA VAL A 325 -24.03 -21.22 23.83
C VAL A 325 -23.64 -22.64 23.39
N GLY A 326 -23.20 -23.48 24.33
CA GLY A 326 -22.95 -24.91 24.08
C GLY A 326 -21.60 -25.23 23.41
N PHE A 327 -20.63 -24.32 23.42
CA PHE A 327 -19.28 -24.62 22.94
C PHE A 327 -18.58 -25.61 23.87
N ASP A 328 -18.16 -26.74 23.31
CA ASP A 328 -17.36 -27.76 23.97
C ASP A 328 -16.11 -28.08 23.13
N ASN A 329 -14.94 -28.05 23.77
CA ASN A 329 -13.67 -28.41 23.16
C ASN A 329 -13.05 -29.68 23.77
N GLY A 330 -13.83 -30.44 24.56
CA GLY A 330 -13.43 -31.67 25.22
C GLY A 330 -12.46 -31.50 26.39
N LYS A 331 -12.22 -30.27 26.85
CA LYS A 331 -11.34 -29.98 28.00
C LYS A 331 -12.16 -29.56 29.22
N PRO A 332 -11.66 -29.82 30.45
CA PRO A 332 -12.28 -29.28 31.65
C PRO A 332 -12.43 -27.76 31.56
N PHE A 333 -13.59 -27.26 32.00
CA PHE A 333 -13.88 -25.84 31.98
C PHE A 333 -12.93 -25.09 32.92
N ASP A 334 -12.25 -24.08 32.38
CA ASP A 334 -11.42 -23.13 33.11
C ASP A 334 -11.82 -21.71 32.69
N PRO A 335 -12.45 -20.91 33.59
CA PRO A 335 -12.91 -19.57 33.28
C PRO A 335 -11.76 -18.61 32.94
N LEU A 336 -10.54 -18.91 33.37
CA LEU A 336 -9.35 -18.10 33.09
C LEU A 336 -8.54 -18.63 31.89
N SER A 337 -9.00 -19.66 31.20
CA SER A 337 -8.27 -20.19 30.05
C SER A 337 -7.99 -19.08 29.02
N TYR A 338 -6.72 -18.98 28.61
CA TYR A 338 -6.21 -17.99 27.63
C TYR A 338 -6.06 -16.53 28.11
N TRP A 339 -6.31 -16.19 29.38
CA TRP A 339 -6.28 -14.81 29.89
C TRP A 339 -5.02 -14.00 29.53
N LYS A 340 -3.84 -14.66 29.54
CA LYS A 340 -2.54 -14.02 29.22
C LYS A 340 -2.44 -13.47 27.81
N ARG A 341 -3.20 -14.03 26.87
CA ARG A 341 -3.14 -13.70 25.43
C ARG A 341 -4.46 -13.11 24.92
N PHE A 342 -5.54 -13.22 25.69
CA PHE A 342 -6.84 -12.75 25.27
C PHE A 342 -6.82 -11.25 24.97
N LYS A 343 -7.31 -10.90 23.79
CA LYS A 343 -7.52 -9.51 23.36
C LYS A 343 -8.92 -9.15 23.84
N SER A 344 -9.04 -8.37 24.89
CA SER A 344 -10.35 -7.98 25.43
C SER A 344 -11.07 -7.00 24.51
N ALA A 345 -10.31 -6.19 23.78
CA ALA A 345 -10.84 -5.24 22.82
C ALA A 345 -9.81 -4.82 21.77
N VAL A 346 -10.29 -4.30 20.63
CA VAL A 346 -9.45 -3.65 19.60
C VAL A 346 -10.11 -2.38 19.06
N ARG A 347 -9.29 -1.54 18.43
CA ARG A 347 -9.72 -0.35 17.69
C ARG A 347 -8.95 -0.30 16.38
N TYR A 348 -9.66 -0.42 15.26
CA TYR A 348 -9.07 -0.26 13.94
C TYR A 348 -8.91 1.23 13.65
N HIS A 349 -7.68 1.65 13.35
CA HIS A 349 -7.37 3.07 13.15
C HIS A 349 -6.64 3.34 11.84
N ARG A 350 -6.18 2.30 11.13
CA ARG A 350 -5.50 2.45 9.85
C ARG A 350 -5.73 1.25 8.96
N MET A 351 -5.82 1.50 7.67
CA MET A 351 -5.85 0.48 6.62
C MET A 351 -4.76 0.78 5.58
N MET A 352 -4.12 -0.26 5.07
CA MET A 352 -3.21 -0.19 3.94
C MET A 352 -3.50 -1.31 2.93
N ILE A 353 -3.44 -0.97 1.65
CA ILE A 353 -3.36 -1.94 0.55
C ILE A 353 -1.91 -1.97 0.08
N LEU A 354 -1.27 -3.12 0.24
CA LEU A 354 0.09 -3.38 -0.22
C LEU A 354 0.06 -4.36 -1.38
N GLU A 355 0.59 -3.96 -2.53
CA GLU A 355 0.74 -4.85 -3.69
C GLU A 355 2.12 -5.49 -3.72
N VAL A 356 2.12 -6.82 -3.83
CA VAL A 356 3.30 -7.58 -4.21
C VAL A 356 3.17 -7.95 -5.68
N ASN A 357 4.19 -7.61 -6.46
CA ASN A 357 4.24 -7.82 -7.90
C ASN A 357 5.69 -8.15 -8.33
N THR A 358 5.91 -8.33 -9.63
CA THR A 358 7.23 -8.66 -10.18
C THR A 358 8.31 -7.63 -9.87
N ALA A 359 7.95 -6.37 -9.60
CA ALA A 359 8.90 -5.29 -9.31
C ALA A 359 9.34 -5.20 -7.84
N ASN A 360 8.66 -5.88 -6.91
CA ASN A 360 9.01 -5.83 -5.49
C ASN A 360 9.03 -7.19 -4.78
N PHE A 361 8.64 -8.28 -5.46
CA PHE A 361 8.60 -9.62 -4.88
C PHE A 361 9.97 -10.11 -4.37
N GLY A 362 11.07 -9.73 -5.01
CA GLY A 362 12.42 -10.11 -4.54
C GLY A 362 12.71 -9.64 -3.10
N LEU A 363 12.14 -8.50 -2.69
CA LEU A 363 12.38 -7.89 -1.38
C LEU A 363 11.66 -8.62 -0.24
N VAL A 364 10.54 -9.29 -0.52
CA VAL A 364 9.83 -10.09 0.49
C VAL A 364 10.47 -11.46 0.73
N LEU A 365 11.41 -11.87 -0.13
CA LEU A 365 12.16 -13.12 0.00
C LEU A 365 13.53 -12.95 0.66
N SER A 366 14.05 -11.72 0.75
CA SER A 366 15.48 -11.50 0.98
C SER A 366 15.97 -11.63 2.42
N ASP A 367 15.12 -11.91 3.41
CA ASP A 367 15.57 -12.02 4.82
C ASP A 367 14.68 -12.97 5.65
N PHE A 368 14.79 -14.31 5.50
CA PHE A 368 14.33 -15.18 6.60
C PHE A 368 14.91 -16.61 6.64
N ASN A 369 15.65 -16.91 7.72
CA ASN A 369 15.90 -18.28 8.18
C ASN A 369 14.75 -18.73 9.09
N GLN A 370 13.83 -19.56 8.57
CA GLN A 370 12.81 -20.17 9.42
C GLN A 370 13.38 -21.30 10.27
N GLY A 371 12.94 -21.37 11.53
CA GLY A 371 13.18 -22.54 12.39
C GLY A 371 12.53 -23.81 11.83
N LYS A 372 12.86 -24.95 12.45
CA LYS A 372 12.32 -26.27 12.06
C LYS A 372 10.90 -26.46 12.58
N GLN A 373 10.09 -27.24 11.85
CA GLN A 373 8.84 -27.84 12.31
C GLN A 373 9.10 -28.73 13.55
N PRO A 374 8.08 -29.08 14.35
CA PRO A 374 8.21 -30.03 15.46
C PRO A 374 8.76 -31.41 15.06
N ASP A 375 8.58 -31.79 13.79
CA ASP A 375 9.10 -33.03 13.17
C ASP A 375 10.52 -32.90 12.59
N GLY A 376 11.12 -31.70 12.67
CA GLY A 376 12.45 -31.41 12.15
C GLY A 376 12.51 -30.93 10.69
N ALA A 377 11.40 -30.90 9.96
CA ALA A 377 11.35 -30.39 8.59
C ALA A 377 11.57 -28.87 8.53
N ALA A 378 12.11 -28.36 7.42
CA ALA A 378 12.17 -26.93 7.19
C ALA A 378 10.75 -26.37 7.05
N ARG A 379 10.43 -25.28 7.76
CA ARG A 379 9.14 -24.60 7.56
C ARG A 379 9.16 -23.85 6.22
N ALA A 380 7.99 -23.78 5.58
CA ALA A 380 7.84 -23.09 4.31
C ALA A 380 8.01 -21.58 4.49
N VAL A 381 8.85 -20.97 3.66
CA VAL A 381 9.20 -19.54 3.74
C VAL A 381 7.93 -18.71 3.60
N LYS A 382 7.76 -17.75 4.50
CA LYS A 382 6.64 -16.81 4.48
C LYS A 382 7.11 -15.46 3.96
N VAL A 383 6.26 -14.82 3.17
CA VAL A 383 6.38 -13.42 2.79
C VAL A 383 6.31 -12.57 4.05
N MET A 384 7.26 -11.66 4.23
CA MET A 384 7.26 -10.69 5.33
C MET A 384 7.60 -9.31 4.76
N ILE A 385 6.68 -8.35 4.90
CA ILE A 385 6.93 -6.98 4.47
C ILE A 385 7.45 -6.20 5.68
N ALA A 386 8.71 -5.76 5.60
CA ALA A 386 9.29 -4.88 6.62
C ALA A 386 8.63 -3.50 6.53
N LYS A 387 8.10 -3.00 7.65
CA LYS A 387 7.39 -1.70 7.66
C LYS A 387 8.25 -0.52 7.18
N LYS A 388 9.57 -0.58 7.35
CA LYS A 388 10.49 0.44 6.83
C LYS A 388 10.47 0.57 5.29
N ASN A 389 10.02 -0.47 4.59
CA ASN A 389 9.98 -0.55 3.13
C ASN A 389 8.54 -0.48 2.59
N ILE A 390 7.56 -0.18 3.44
CA ILE A 390 6.12 -0.32 3.12
C ILE A 390 5.70 0.51 1.91
N ASP A 391 6.29 1.70 1.75
CA ASP A 391 5.98 2.60 0.64
C ASP A 391 6.38 2.02 -0.73
N ASN A 392 7.26 1.01 -0.79
CA ASN A 392 7.55 0.28 -2.04
C ASN A 392 6.47 -0.75 -2.42
N PHE A 393 5.49 -0.97 -1.55
CA PHE A 393 4.36 -1.87 -1.79
C PHE A 393 3.02 -1.12 -1.76
N LEU A 394 3.01 0.09 -1.19
CA LEU A 394 1.79 0.85 -0.92
C LEU A 394 1.06 1.24 -2.20
N ILE A 395 -0.21 0.83 -2.29
CA ILE A 395 -1.18 1.27 -3.30
C ILE A 395 -2.11 2.32 -2.72
N PHE A 396 -2.59 2.09 -1.50
CA PHE A 396 -3.55 2.95 -0.84
C PHE A 396 -3.41 2.86 0.67
N SER A 397 -3.69 3.94 1.39
CA SER A 397 -3.86 3.93 2.83
C SER A 397 -4.96 4.88 3.26
N ALA A 398 -5.65 4.51 4.33
CA ALA A 398 -6.58 5.38 5.05
C ALA A 398 -6.25 5.31 6.55
N THR A 399 -6.28 6.44 7.22
CA THR A 399 -6.05 6.55 8.67
C THR A 399 -7.21 7.30 9.27
N PHE A 400 -7.68 6.82 10.43
CA PHE A 400 -8.56 7.58 11.30
C PHE A 400 -7.69 8.27 12.36
N ASP A 401 -7.70 9.61 12.33
CA ASP A 401 -6.94 10.47 13.25
C ASP A 401 -7.68 10.72 14.57
#